data_AF-A0A7J2NQ12-F1
#
_entry.id   AF-A0A7J2NQ12-F1
#
_cell.length_a   1.000
_cell.length_b   1.000
_cell.length_c   1.000
_cell.angle_alpha   90.00
_cell.angle_beta   90.00
_cell.angle_gamma   90.00
#
_symmetry.space_group_name_H-M   'P 1'
#
loop_
_entity.id
_entity.type
_entity.pdbx_description
1 polymer ?
#
loop_
_entity_poly.entity_id
_entity_poly.type
_entity_poly.pdbx_seq_one_letter_code
_entity_poly.pdbx_strand_id
1 'polypeptide(L)'
;MYKTGLRLRKSKSALAILFSALLLASMMFNVVQTSGANADAWSGENNVSNEADVFFDDSYIHEIRLYFDDPNWYDTLYAGHDNDRNTPDPYFPARFESHGIVIDRVGARFKGLSTFGFGGGFPFGPPGGGSADTQIKKPFRIDFNLYDEEGAEETTFFGLKKLNLNNGALDPSMIREKLFMDFASNYVPAPRSVFTRLYVNDEYYGLYLAMEHIDKTYVKSRFGPNEKGNRYKVEQQGTLQYIDENYASYDGNYELKSNEEANDWSDLIMLTDVLTNTPTSELPEKLEPIFDVESALYSLALLDLFVNLDSYIGNARNYYLYHRSDTGQITHLLWDANLAFGNFMMGMPVGTDPTEYPIFPPSTMAGFGGGGGFPFGPPGGGSADTQIKKPFRIDFN
;
A
#
# COMPACT_ATOMS: atom_id res chain seq x y z
N MET A 1 46.08 -56.08 33.22
CA MET A 1 44.77 -55.40 33.23
C MET A 1 44.99 -53.91 32.98
N TYR A 2 44.90 -53.47 31.73
CA TYR A 2 45.00 -52.05 31.38
C TYR A 2 43.61 -51.41 31.49
N LYS A 3 43.43 -50.44 32.40
CA LYS A 3 42.33 -49.47 32.36
C LYS A 3 42.90 -48.17 31.80
N THR A 4 42.67 -47.90 30.53
CA THR A 4 42.96 -46.61 29.90
C THR A 4 41.75 -45.71 30.10
N GLY A 5 41.86 -44.73 31.00
CA GLY A 5 40.86 -43.67 31.15
C GLY A 5 40.99 -42.65 30.03
N LEU A 6 39.96 -42.48 29.22
CA LEU A 6 39.87 -41.43 28.21
C LEU A 6 39.50 -40.11 28.92
N ARG A 7 40.46 -39.17 29.03
CA ARG A 7 40.19 -37.78 29.43
C ARG A 7 39.89 -36.96 28.18
N LEU A 8 38.62 -36.58 27.98
CA LEU A 8 38.22 -35.58 26.98
C LEU A 8 38.64 -34.18 27.46
N ARG A 9 39.63 -33.59 26.77
CA ARG A 9 39.98 -32.18 26.88
C ARG A 9 39.00 -31.34 26.06
N LYS A 10 38.55 -30.25 26.68
CA LYS A 10 37.68 -29.18 26.15
C LYS A 10 38.00 -28.84 24.69
N SER A 11 37.02 -28.95 23.80
CA SER A 11 36.97 -28.14 22.58
C SER A 11 35.62 -27.46 22.50
N LYS A 12 35.60 -26.14 22.75
CA LYS A 12 34.41 -25.30 22.53
C LYS A 12 34.11 -25.17 21.02
N SER A 13 35.07 -25.54 20.17
CA SER A 13 34.97 -25.46 18.71
C SER A 13 34.19 -26.62 18.08
N ALA A 14 34.21 -27.83 18.66
CA ALA A 14 33.46 -28.96 18.10
C ALA A 14 31.94 -28.87 18.36
N LEU A 15 31.53 -28.22 19.45
CA LEU A 15 30.12 -28.04 19.78
C LEU A 15 29.44 -26.96 18.91
N ALA A 16 30.18 -25.92 18.53
CA ALA A 16 29.69 -24.87 17.62
C ALA A 16 29.46 -25.42 16.20
N ILE A 17 30.37 -26.26 15.69
CA ILE A 17 30.23 -26.87 14.36
C ILE A 17 29.06 -27.87 14.31
N LEU A 18 28.81 -28.61 15.40
CA LEU A 18 27.65 -29.49 15.52
C LEU A 18 26.33 -28.73 15.62
N PHE A 19 26.29 -27.57 16.29
CA PHE A 19 25.09 -26.72 16.34
C PHE A 19 24.78 -26.05 14.98
N SER A 20 25.81 -25.58 14.27
CA SER A 20 25.65 -25.01 12.92
C SER A 20 25.20 -26.07 11.91
N ALA A 21 25.73 -27.30 12.00
CA ALA A 21 25.33 -28.41 11.13
C ALA A 21 23.90 -28.91 11.42
N LEU A 22 23.44 -28.86 12.68
CA LEU A 22 22.04 -29.19 13.03
C LEU A 22 21.05 -28.10 12.61
N LEU A 23 21.43 -26.81 12.67
CA LEU A 23 20.62 -25.70 12.14
C LEU A 23 20.48 -25.78 10.62
N LEU A 24 21.56 -26.08 9.90
CA LEU A 24 21.54 -26.34 8.46
C LEU A 24 20.74 -27.59 8.10
N ALA A 25 20.80 -28.66 8.90
CA ALA A 25 20.00 -29.86 8.68
C ALA A 25 18.51 -29.65 8.97
N SER A 26 18.14 -28.79 9.93
CA SER A 26 16.73 -28.41 10.16
C SER A 26 16.15 -27.53 9.05
N MET A 27 16.98 -26.76 8.33
CA MET A 27 16.56 -26.01 7.15
C MET A 27 16.44 -26.89 5.89
N MET A 28 17.11 -28.03 5.84
CA MET A 28 17.15 -28.91 4.65
C MET A 28 16.08 -30.02 4.66
N PHE A 29 15.34 -30.22 5.76
CA PHE A 29 14.31 -31.28 5.88
C PHE A 29 12.86 -30.80 5.92
N ASN A 30 12.62 -29.49 5.83
CA ASN A 30 11.32 -28.98 5.40
C ASN A 30 11.27 -29.01 3.87
N VAL A 31 11.16 -30.22 3.31
CA VAL A 31 10.50 -30.37 2.01
C VAL A 31 9.03 -30.07 2.27
N VAL A 32 8.71 -28.78 2.40
CA VAL A 32 7.38 -28.28 2.11
C VAL A 32 7.17 -28.64 0.66
N GLN A 33 6.30 -29.64 0.42
CA GLN A 33 5.60 -29.69 -0.84
C GLN A 33 4.92 -28.33 -0.97
N THR A 34 5.52 -27.44 -1.77
CA THR A 34 4.96 -26.17 -2.18
C THR A 34 3.69 -26.48 -2.95
N SER A 35 2.56 -26.57 -2.24
CA SER A 35 1.26 -26.62 -2.85
C SER A 35 0.93 -25.22 -3.34
N GLY A 36 1.47 -24.88 -4.52
CA GLY A 36 0.76 -24.12 -5.54
C GLY A 36 0.28 -22.69 -5.24
N ALA A 37 1.01 -21.90 -4.47
CA ALA A 37 0.96 -20.44 -4.60
C ALA A 37 2.23 -20.00 -5.34
N ASN A 38 2.09 -19.60 -6.60
CA ASN A 38 3.21 -18.97 -7.31
C ASN A 38 3.57 -17.69 -6.56
N ALA A 39 4.74 -17.67 -5.92
CA ALA A 39 5.38 -16.42 -5.52
C ALA A 39 5.73 -15.53 -6.74
N ASP A 40 5.57 -16.06 -7.95
CA ASP A 40 5.82 -15.41 -9.24
C ASP A 40 4.59 -14.69 -9.82
N ALA A 41 3.89 -13.88 -9.01
CA ALA A 41 2.89 -12.95 -9.53
C ALA A 41 3.57 -11.61 -9.94
N TRP A 42 3.26 -11.17 -11.15
CA TRP A 42 3.95 -10.24 -12.05
C TRP A 42 5.31 -10.76 -12.51
N SER A 43 5.38 -11.27 -13.74
CA SER A 43 6.61 -11.75 -14.38
C SER A 43 7.27 -10.72 -15.29
N GLY A 44 7.08 -9.41 -15.03
CA GLY A 44 7.83 -8.38 -15.74
C GLY A 44 9.32 -8.73 -15.69
N GLU A 45 10.09 -8.42 -16.74
CA GLU A 45 11.47 -8.89 -16.95
C GLU A 45 12.45 -8.64 -15.76
N ASN A 46 12.01 -7.93 -14.72
CA ASN A 46 12.74 -7.53 -13.54
C ASN A 46 12.07 -7.89 -12.18
N ASN A 47 11.16 -8.87 -12.08
CA ASN A 47 10.72 -9.31 -10.75
C ASN A 47 11.88 -10.04 -10.03
N VAL A 48 12.67 -9.28 -9.27
CA VAL A 48 13.84 -9.80 -8.56
C VAL A 48 13.35 -10.39 -7.24
N SER A 49 13.48 -11.70 -7.10
CA SER A 49 13.33 -12.39 -5.82
C SER A 49 14.13 -11.62 -4.76
N ASN A 50 13.47 -11.16 -3.71
CA ASN A 50 14.09 -10.34 -2.68
C ASN A 50 13.85 -10.92 -1.30
N GLU A 51 14.63 -10.47 -0.32
CA GLU A 51 14.60 -11.01 1.03
C GLU A 51 13.20 -11.02 1.65
N ALA A 52 12.34 -10.06 1.27
CA ALA A 52 10.98 -9.95 1.80
C ALA A 52 10.03 -11.04 1.30
N ASP A 53 10.38 -11.80 0.26
CA ASP A 53 9.58 -12.95 -0.19
C ASP A 53 9.39 -13.97 0.94
N VAL A 54 10.36 -14.09 1.85
CA VAL A 54 10.27 -14.94 3.04
C VAL A 54 9.14 -14.49 3.99
N PHE A 55 8.95 -13.19 4.14
CA PHE A 55 7.89 -12.66 5.00
C PHE A 55 6.51 -12.70 4.33
N PHE A 56 6.45 -12.67 3.00
CA PHE A 56 5.19 -12.68 2.26
C PHE A 56 4.72 -14.09 1.85
N ASP A 57 5.23 -15.16 2.48
CA ASP A 57 4.71 -16.53 2.34
C ASP A 57 3.31 -16.66 2.96
N ASP A 58 2.28 -16.66 2.12
CA ASP A 58 0.89 -16.68 2.55
C ASP A 58 0.34 -18.09 2.90
N SER A 59 1.21 -19.11 2.96
CA SER A 59 0.81 -20.48 3.36
C SER A 59 0.47 -20.61 4.84
N TYR A 60 0.79 -19.61 5.66
CA TYR A 60 0.42 -19.53 7.08
C TYR A 60 0.16 -18.09 7.54
N ILE A 61 -0.40 -17.95 8.74
CA ILE A 61 -0.59 -16.64 9.39
C ILE A 61 0.66 -16.33 10.20
N HIS A 62 1.36 -15.25 9.84
CA HIS A 62 2.57 -14.79 10.53
C HIS A 62 2.26 -14.21 11.90
N GLU A 63 3.31 -13.98 12.70
CA GLU A 63 3.23 -13.31 13.99
C GLU A 63 4.13 -12.08 14.00
N ILE A 64 3.58 -10.96 14.49
CA ILE A 64 4.33 -9.73 14.78
C ILE A 64 4.07 -9.36 16.23
N ARG A 65 5.13 -9.02 16.95
CA ARG A 65 5.05 -8.46 18.31
C ARG A 65 5.63 -7.06 18.33
N LEU A 66 4.90 -6.14 18.95
CA LEU A 66 5.37 -4.80 19.26
C LEU A 66 5.43 -4.63 20.77
N TYR A 67 6.53 -4.08 21.26
CA TYR A 67 6.73 -3.76 22.67
C TYR A 67 6.95 -2.26 22.83
N PHE A 68 6.09 -1.63 23.61
CA PHE A 68 6.20 -0.22 23.96
C PHE A 68 6.57 -0.10 25.45
N ASP A 69 7.65 0.62 25.73
CA ASP A 69 8.07 0.91 27.10
C ASP A 69 7.10 1.87 27.81
N ASP A 70 6.40 2.71 27.04
CA ASP A 70 5.36 3.60 27.56
C ASP A 70 4.12 2.77 27.98
N PRO A 71 3.74 2.74 29.28
CA PRO A 71 2.53 2.06 29.71
C PRO A 71 1.25 2.68 29.12
N ASN A 72 1.31 3.94 28.67
CA ASN A 72 0.20 4.66 28.02
C ASN A 72 0.37 4.71 26.49
N TRP A 73 1.12 3.79 25.89
CA TRP A 73 1.45 3.79 24.47
C TRP A 73 0.25 4.05 23.55
N TYR A 74 -0.94 3.50 23.87
CA TYR A 74 -2.12 3.67 23.04
C TYR A 74 -2.54 5.13 22.98
N ASP A 75 -2.66 5.79 24.13
CA ASP A 75 -3.04 7.20 24.22
C ASP A 75 -1.98 8.09 23.57
N THR A 76 -0.69 7.74 23.72
CA THR A 76 0.43 8.42 23.08
C THR A 76 0.34 8.35 21.56
N LEU A 77 0.16 7.15 20.99
CA LEU A 77 0.00 6.97 19.55
C LEU A 77 -1.31 7.60 19.03
N TYR A 78 -2.39 7.50 19.81
CA TYR A 78 -3.68 8.06 19.47
C TYR A 78 -3.64 9.60 19.43
N ALA A 79 -3.05 10.23 20.45
CA ALA A 79 -2.90 11.68 20.51
C ALA A 79 -1.88 12.21 19.49
N GLY A 80 -0.90 11.39 19.11
CA GLY A 80 0.04 11.72 18.05
C GLY A 80 -0.60 11.71 16.66
N HIS A 81 -1.70 10.99 16.47
CA HIS A 81 -2.36 10.92 15.17
C HIS A 81 -3.20 12.19 14.92
N ASP A 82 -2.63 13.10 14.15
CA ASP A 82 -3.26 14.34 13.74
C ASP A 82 -3.87 14.11 12.36
N ASN A 83 -5.19 14.14 12.25
CA ASN A 83 -5.89 13.86 10.99
C ASN A 83 -5.74 14.98 9.95
N ASP A 84 -4.76 15.86 10.14
CA ASP A 84 -4.31 16.85 9.17
C ASP A 84 -3.48 16.18 8.07
N ARG A 85 -3.95 16.32 6.83
CA ARG A 85 -3.26 15.79 5.64
C ARG A 85 -1.91 16.46 5.37
N ASN A 86 -1.66 17.62 5.96
CA ASN A 86 -0.46 18.41 5.73
C ASN A 86 0.62 18.19 6.80
N THR A 87 0.29 17.51 7.89
CA THR A 87 1.21 17.29 9.01
C THR A 87 1.43 15.79 9.19
N PRO A 88 2.65 15.27 8.93
CA PRO A 88 2.92 13.85 9.13
C PRO A 88 2.82 13.45 10.60
N ASP A 89 2.06 12.39 10.88
CA ASP A 89 2.01 11.80 12.23
C ASP A 89 3.42 11.46 12.75
N PRO A 90 3.75 11.80 14.01
CA PRO A 90 5.00 11.38 14.62
C PRO A 90 5.03 9.85 14.79
N TYR A 91 6.23 9.29 14.78
CA TYR A 91 6.48 7.91 15.17
C TYR A 91 6.99 7.85 16.60
N PHE A 92 6.60 6.79 17.29
CA PHE A 92 7.01 6.50 18.66
C PHE A 92 7.89 5.25 18.69
N PRO A 93 8.90 5.20 19.58
CA PRO A 93 9.79 4.06 19.65
C PRO A 93 9.05 2.83 20.17
N ALA A 94 9.29 1.70 19.51
CA ALA A 94 8.87 0.37 19.94
C ALA A 94 9.98 -0.64 19.65
N ARG A 95 9.99 -1.76 20.36
CA ARG A 95 10.76 -2.95 19.96
C ARG A 95 9.88 -3.86 19.12
N PHE A 96 10.42 -4.38 18.03
CA PHE A 96 9.74 -5.27 17.09
C PHE A 96 10.31 -6.68 17.17
N GLU A 97 9.43 -7.69 17.13
CA GLU A 97 9.83 -9.09 17.00
C GLU A 97 8.96 -9.84 15.98
N SER A 98 9.60 -10.59 15.08
CA SER A 98 8.94 -11.50 14.14
C SER A 98 9.94 -12.48 13.54
N HIS A 99 9.56 -13.74 13.32
CA HIS A 99 10.42 -14.77 12.71
C HIS A 99 11.79 -14.94 13.38
N GLY A 100 11.87 -14.73 14.70
CA GLY A 100 13.12 -14.79 15.47
C GLY A 100 14.04 -13.58 15.26
N ILE A 101 13.66 -12.62 14.42
CA ILE A 101 14.31 -11.31 14.28
C ILE A 101 13.78 -10.40 15.38
N VAL A 102 14.69 -9.76 16.09
CA VAL A 102 14.41 -8.73 17.10
C VAL A 102 15.08 -7.44 16.65
N ILE A 103 14.30 -6.36 16.55
CA ILE A 103 14.80 -5.02 16.29
C ILE A 103 14.46 -4.17 17.50
N ASP A 104 15.48 -3.78 18.26
CA ASP A 104 15.33 -3.13 19.57
C ASP A 104 14.61 -1.79 19.49
N ARG A 105 14.69 -1.10 18.35
CA ARG A 105 14.11 0.22 18.18
C ARG A 105 13.62 0.46 16.76
N VAL A 106 12.32 0.44 16.59
CA VAL A 106 11.59 0.81 15.36
C VAL A 106 10.67 1.99 15.66
N GLY A 107 10.33 2.78 14.64
CA GLY A 107 9.23 3.73 14.72
C GLY A 107 7.90 3.02 14.53
N ALA A 108 6.95 3.22 15.43
CA ALA A 108 5.57 2.76 15.29
C ALA A 108 4.59 3.92 15.46
N ARG A 109 3.54 3.95 14.65
CA ARG A 109 2.44 4.91 14.76
C ARG A 109 1.13 4.33 14.28
N PHE A 110 0.01 4.93 14.68
CA PHE A 110 -1.23 4.73 13.96
C PHE A 110 -1.19 5.44 12.60
N LYS A 111 -1.99 4.96 11.66
CA LYS A 111 -2.05 5.51 10.30
C LYS A 111 -3.48 5.61 9.77
N GLY A 112 -3.60 6.18 8.59
CA GLY A 112 -4.85 6.22 7.83
C GLY A 112 -5.78 7.31 8.35
N LEU A 113 -6.58 7.88 7.46
CA LEU A 113 -7.50 8.96 7.82
C LEU A 113 -8.84 8.37 8.29
N SER A 114 -9.63 7.87 7.34
CA SER A 114 -10.94 7.30 7.63
C SER A 114 -10.83 5.97 8.38
N THR A 115 -9.83 5.14 8.06
CA THR A 115 -9.61 3.83 8.68
C THR A 115 -9.15 3.90 10.15
N PHE A 116 -8.58 5.02 10.59
CA PHE A 116 -8.36 5.35 11.99
C PHE A 116 -9.67 5.73 12.71
N GLY A 117 -10.53 6.47 11.99
CA GLY A 117 -11.85 6.95 12.40
C GLY A 117 -12.91 5.88 12.65
N PHE A 118 -12.93 4.81 11.85
CA PHE A 118 -14.02 3.85 11.79
C PHE A 118 -14.09 2.90 13.00
N GLY A 119 -14.58 3.46 14.11
CA GLY A 119 -14.99 2.75 15.31
C GLY A 119 -16.48 2.54 15.43
N GLY A 120 -17.06 1.69 14.58
CA GLY A 120 -18.44 1.23 14.75
C GLY A 120 -19.55 2.11 14.15
N GLY A 121 -19.25 3.03 13.22
CA GLY A 121 -20.28 3.85 12.58
C GLY A 121 -19.93 4.31 11.16
N PHE A 122 -20.47 3.61 10.16
CA PHE A 122 -20.76 4.16 8.83
C PHE A 122 -22.01 5.07 8.94
N PRO A 123 -22.17 6.20 8.22
CA PRO A 123 -21.24 6.93 7.34
C PRO A 123 -20.81 8.34 7.83
N PHE A 124 -21.13 8.77 9.07
CA PHE A 124 -21.04 10.19 9.45
C PHE A 124 -20.30 10.50 10.77
N GLY A 125 -19.21 9.80 11.06
CA GLY A 125 -18.22 10.34 12.01
C GLY A 125 -17.54 11.58 11.39
N PRO A 126 -17.22 12.64 12.17
CA PRO A 126 -16.47 13.77 11.63
C PRO A 126 -15.16 13.27 11.01
N PRO A 127 -14.76 13.78 9.82
CA PRO A 127 -13.44 13.52 9.29
C PRO A 127 -12.41 13.87 10.37
N GLY A 128 -11.57 12.90 10.71
CA GLY A 128 -10.45 13.13 11.59
C GLY A 128 -10.70 13.04 13.09
N GLY A 129 -11.78 12.38 13.51
CA GLY A 129 -11.93 11.88 14.88
C GLY A 129 -11.89 10.36 14.88
N GLY A 130 -10.72 9.75 15.10
CA GLY A 130 -10.69 8.42 15.70
C GLY A 130 -11.61 8.42 16.90
N SER A 131 -12.37 7.36 17.15
CA SER A 131 -12.86 7.19 18.51
C SER A 131 -11.69 6.74 19.39
N ALA A 132 -11.54 7.38 20.55
CA ALA A 132 -10.57 7.05 21.59
C ALA A 132 -10.88 5.72 22.28
N ASP A 133 -12.00 5.09 21.91
CA ASP A 133 -12.34 3.74 22.36
C ASP A 133 -11.27 2.76 21.90
N THR A 134 -10.55 2.20 22.88
CA THR A 134 -9.49 1.20 22.71
C THR A 134 -10.02 -0.12 22.17
N GLN A 135 -11.34 -0.34 22.16
CA GLN A 135 -11.97 -1.47 21.48
C GLN A 135 -11.94 -1.35 19.96
N ILE A 136 -11.64 -0.15 19.43
CA ILE A 136 -11.52 0.07 18.00
C ILE A 136 -10.10 -0.23 17.58
N LYS A 137 -9.98 -1.32 16.84
CA LYS A 137 -8.74 -1.78 16.23
C LYS A 137 -8.19 -0.74 15.23
N LYS A 138 -7.08 -0.09 15.56
CA LYS A 138 -6.42 0.93 14.72
C LYS A 138 -5.36 0.32 13.81
N PRO A 139 -5.19 0.80 12.56
CA PRO A 139 -4.11 0.32 11.70
C PRO A 139 -2.77 0.95 12.10
N PHE A 140 -1.68 0.20 11.95
CA PHE A 140 -0.33 0.66 12.28
C PHE A 140 0.51 0.89 11.02
N ARG A 141 1.55 1.70 11.17
CA ARG A 141 2.73 1.68 10.32
C ARG A 141 3.97 1.50 11.20
N ILE A 142 4.87 0.63 10.73
CA ILE A 142 6.18 0.40 11.32
C ILE A 142 7.23 0.94 10.35
N ASP A 143 8.21 1.65 10.88
CA ASP A 143 9.38 2.19 10.19
C ASP A 143 10.63 1.64 10.87
N PHE A 144 11.29 0.67 10.22
CA PHE A 144 12.37 -0.13 10.79
C PHE A 144 13.69 0.65 10.90
N ASN A 145 13.93 1.58 9.97
CA ASN A 145 15.19 2.34 9.90
C ASN A 145 15.05 3.79 10.39
N LEU A 146 13.91 4.17 10.98
CA LEU A 146 13.66 5.54 11.43
C LEU A 146 14.73 6.07 12.41
N TYR A 147 15.24 5.21 13.27
CA TYR A 147 16.18 5.57 14.34
C TYR A 147 17.63 5.21 14.01
N ASP A 148 17.93 4.84 12.76
CA ASP A 148 19.30 4.60 12.35
C ASP A 148 20.11 5.90 12.43
N GLU A 149 21.35 5.79 12.90
CA GLU A 149 22.28 6.91 12.92
C GLU A 149 22.75 7.25 11.51
N GLU A 150 23.09 8.52 11.25
CA GLU A 150 23.61 8.94 9.95
C GLU A 150 24.88 8.14 9.60
N GLY A 151 24.86 7.46 8.44
CA GLY A 151 25.96 6.63 7.96
C GLY A 151 26.01 5.20 8.53
N ALA A 152 25.05 4.80 9.37
CA ALA A 152 24.89 3.41 9.78
C ALA A 152 24.37 2.53 8.62
N GLU A 153 24.57 1.21 8.76
CA GLU A 153 23.89 0.25 7.88
C GLU A 153 22.37 0.35 8.12
N GLU A 154 21.59 0.31 7.04
CA GLU A 154 20.14 0.48 7.14
C GLU A 154 19.49 -0.75 7.79
N THR A 155 18.80 -0.54 8.91
CA THR A 155 18.02 -1.56 9.60
C THR A 155 16.80 -1.93 8.75
N THR A 156 16.66 -3.21 8.42
CA THR A 156 15.52 -3.70 7.64
C THR A 156 14.93 -4.96 8.25
N PHE A 157 13.65 -5.21 7.96
CA PHE A 157 12.98 -6.47 8.24
C PHE A 157 12.79 -7.22 6.92
N PHE A 158 13.63 -8.23 6.68
CA PHE A 158 13.71 -8.92 5.38
C PHE A 158 13.85 -7.94 4.20
N GLY A 159 14.73 -6.94 4.32
CA GLY A 159 14.90 -5.89 3.29
C GLY A 159 13.83 -4.80 3.28
N LEU A 160 12.71 -4.96 4.00
CA LEU A 160 11.68 -3.91 4.14
C LEU A 160 12.16 -2.82 5.10
N LYS A 161 11.96 -1.56 4.70
CA LYS A 161 12.16 -0.39 5.57
C LYS A 161 10.88 0.01 6.31
N LYS A 162 9.73 -0.25 5.70
CA LYS A 162 8.42 0.06 6.25
C LYS A 162 7.44 -1.07 6.03
N LEU A 163 6.53 -1.27 6.98
CA LEU A 163 5.44 -2.22 6.87
C LEU A 163 4.14 -1.58 7.38
N ASN A 164 3.06 -1.75 6.63
CA ASN A 164 1.73 -1.29 7.05
C ASN A 164 0.95 -2.47 7.62
N LEU A 165 0.30 -2.29 8.76
CA LEU A 165 -0.63 -3.27 9.33
C LEU A 165 -2.05 -2.70 9.16
N ASN A 166 -2.74 -3.15 8.12
CA ASN A 166 -4.11 -2.76 7.82
C ASN A 166 -5.09 -3.53 8.71
N ASN A 167 -6.07 -2.81 9.26
CA ASN A 167 -7.03 -3.34 10.22
C ASN A 167 -8.27 -4.00 9.57
N GLY A 168 -8.38 -3.98 8.24
CA GLY A 168 -9.56 -4.47 7.50
C GLY A 168 -10.80 -3.59 7.70
N ALA A 169 -10.61 -2.30 7.98
CA ALA A 169 -11.71 -1.36 8.17
C ALA A 169 -12.68 -1.41 6.96
N LEU A 170 -13.98 -1.46 7.27
CA LEU A 170 -15.08 -1.56 6.31
C LEU A 170 -15.12 -2.85 5.48
N ASP A 171 -14.23 -3.81 5.74
CA ASP A 171 -14.23 -5.11 5.12
C ASP A 171 -14.56 -6.20 6.16
N PRO A 172 -15.84 -6.60 6.31
CA PRO A 172 -16.21 -7.68 7.24
C PRO A 172 -15.58 -9.03 6.91
N SER A 173 -15.05 -9.22 5.69
CA SER A 173 -14.37 -10.45 5.28
C SER A 173 -12.86 -10.42 5.57
N MET A 174 -12.28 -9.23 5.76
CA MET A 174 -10.84 -8.95 5.88
C MET A 174 -9.96 -9.43 4.71
N ILE A 175 -10.53 -9.96 3.63
CA ILE A 175 -9.81 -10.59 2.52
C ILE A 175 -9.89 -9.81 1.20
N ARG A 176 -10.69 -8.75 1.10
CA ARG A 176 -10.91 -8.04 -0.18
C ARG A 176 -9.61 -7.45 -0.73
N GLU A 177 -8.86 -6.74 0.12
CA GLU A 177 -7.59 -6.12 -0.29
C GLU A 177 -6.54 -7.17 -0.67
N LYS A 178 -6.41 -8.25 0.12
CA LYS A 178 -5.54 -9.40 -0.17
C LYS A 178 -5.88 -9.99 -1.54
N LEU A 179 -7.13 -10.39 -1.75
CA LEU A 179 -7.58 -11.02 -3.00
C LEU A 179 -7.39 -10.10 -4.21
N PHE A 180 -7.71 -8.82 -4.07
CA PHE A 180 -7.52 -7.85 -5.15
C PHE A 180 -6.03 -7.71 -5.51
N MET A 181 -5.16 -7.48 -4.53
CA MET A 181 -3.72 -7.27 -4.78
C MET A 181 -3.04 -8.54 -5.30
N ASP A 182 -3.39 -9.72 -4.78
CA ASP A 182 -2.86 -11.00 -5.26
C ASP A 182 -3.32 -11.33 -6.68
N PHE A 183 -4.53 -10.95 -7.06
CA PHE A 183 -4.98 -11.13 -8.44
C PHE A 183 -4.32 -10.10 -9.37
N ALA A 184 -4.30 -8.83 -8.96
CA ALA A 184 -3.74 -7.72 -9.71
C ALA A 184 -2.25 -7.91 -10.00
N SER A 185 -1.50 -8.50 -9.06
CA SER A 185 -0.09 -8.78 -9.24
C SER A 185 0.18 -9.64 -10.48
N ASN A 186 -0.74 -10.48 -10.96
CA ASN A 186 -0.52 -11.23 -12.21
C ASN A 186 -0.36 -10.34 -13.46
N TYR A 187 -0.75 -9.06 -13.41
CA TYR A 187 -0.80 -8.16 -14.55
C TYR A 187 0.01 -6.87 -14.36
N VAL A 188 0.07 -6.34 -13.14
CA VAL A 188 0.76 -5.08 -12.82
C VAL A 188 1.57 -5.21 -11.54
N PRO A 189 2.61 -4.36 -11.32
CA PRO A 189 3.28 -4.28 -10.04
C PRO A 189 2.28 -3.90 -8.92
N ALA A 190 2.04 -4.84 -8.01
CA ALA A 190 1.17 -4.64 -6.85
C ALA A 190 1.93 -4.85 -5.52
N PRO A 191 1.57 -4.14 -4.43
CA PRO A 191 2.10 -4.40 -3.10
C PRO A 191 1.75 -5.81 -2.62
N ARG A 192 2.74 -6.53 -2.08
CA ARG A 192 2.51 -7.85 -1.45
C ARG A 192 1.74 -7.70 -0.15
N SER A 193 0.96 -8.71 0.22
CA SER A 193 0.25 -8.73 1.50
C SER A 193 0.06 -10.13 2.08
N VAL A 194 0.14 -10.23 3.41
CA VAL A 194 -0.06 -11.46 4.19
C VAL A 194 -0.81 -11.19 5.49
N PHE A 195 -1.49 -12.20 6.02
CA PHE A 195 -2.14 -12.09 7.32
C PHE A 195 -1.15 -12.26 8.48
N THR A 196 -1.30 -11.42 9.50
CA THR A 196 -0.47 -11.44 10.72
C THR A 196 -1.33 -11.43 11.99
N ARG A 197 -0.94 -12.20 12.99
CA ARG A 197 -1.38 -11.99 14.38
C ARG A 197 -0.49 -10.92 14.99
N LEU A 198 -1.08 -9.79 15.36
CA LEU A 198 -0.38 -8.74 16.08
C LEU A 198 -0.54 -8.94 17.59
N TYR A 199 0.58 -8.93 18.31
CA TYR A 199 0.64 -8.81 19.76
C TYR A 199 1.25 -7.46 20.13
N VAL A 200 0.68 -6.79 21.13
CA VAL A 200 1.23 -5.55 21.69
C VAL A 200 1.45 -5.76 23.17
N ASN A 201 2.71 -5.65 23.64
CA ASN A 201 3.09 -5.94 25.02
C ASN A 201 2.58 -7.33 25.49
N ASP A 202 2.82 -8.35 24.67
CA ASP A 202 2.39 -9.75 24.83
C ASP A 202 0.87 -10.03 24.83
N GLU A 203 0.04 -8.99 24.73
CA GLU A 203 -1.41 -9.13 24.59
C GLU A 203 -1.79 -9.27 23.11
N TYR A 204 -2.66 -10.24 22.80
CA TYR A 204 -3.17 -10.40 21.44
C TYR A 204 -4.04 -9.20 21.05
N TYR A 205 -3.58 -8.43 20.06
CA TYR A 205 -4.23 -7.22 19.61
C TYR A 205 -5.21 -7.46 18.45
N GLY A 206 -4.91 -8.43 17.58
CA GLY A 206 -5.83 -8.86 16.52
C GLY A 206 -5.15 -9.34 15.24
N LEU A 207 -5.97 -9.79 14.28
CA LEU A 207 -5.54 -10.20 12.94
C LEU A 207 -5.35 -9.00 12.01
N TYR A 208 -4.17 -8.73 11.47
CA TYR A 208 -3.95 -7.64 10.53
C TYR A 208 -3.59 -8.17 9.14
N LEU A 209 -3.87 -7.38 8.11
CA LEU A 209 -3.25 -7.56 6.81
C LEU A 209 -1.95 -6.74 6.80
N ALA A 210 -0.81 -7.44 6.88
CA ALA A 210 0.49 -6.81 6.71
C ALA A 210 0.73 -6.57 5.22
N MET A 211 0.95 -5.32 4.85
CA MET A 211 1.02 -4.86 3.47
C MET A 211 2.31 -4.10 3.22
N GLU A 212 2.97 -4.47 2.13
CA GLU A 212 4.18 -3.83 1.64
C GLU A 212 3.96 -2.33 1.45
N HIS A 213 4.93 -1.53 1.86
CA HIS A 213 4.87 -0.09 1.68
C HIS A 213 5.46 0.32 0.33
N ILE A 214 4.75 1.16 -0.42
CA ILE A 214 5.26 1.69 -1.70
C ILE A 214 6.28 2.80 -1.43
N ASP A 215 7.54 2.39 -1.27
CA ASP A 215 8.70 3.27 -1.07
C ASP A 215 9.83 3.00 -2.08
N LYS A 216 11.03 3.52 -1.78
CA LYS A 216 12.22 3.30 -2.62
C LYS A 216 12.62 1.82 -2.69
N THR A 217 12.39 1.04 -1.64
CA THR A 217 12.65 -0.41 -1.63
C THR A 217 11.68 -1.12 -2.58
N TYR A 218 10.38 -0.79 -2.49
CA TYR A 218 9.36 -1.35 -3.40
C TYR A 218 9.71 -1.12 -4.87
N VAL A 219 9.91 0.14 -5.28
CA VAL A 219 10.16 0.46 -6.70
C VAL A 219 11.44 -0.20 -7.21
N LYS A 220 12.50 -0.25 -6.40
CA LYS A 220 13.76 -0.94 -6.77
C LYS A 220 13.59 -2.44 -6.92
N SER A 221 12.73 -3.06 -6.12
CA SER A 221 12.45 -4.50 -6.21
C SER A 221 11.66 -4.89 -7.47
N ARG A 222 10.88 -3.95 -8.04
CA ARG A 222 10.04 -4.19 -9.23
C ARG A 222 10.69 -3.74 -10.53
N PHE A 223 11.41 -2.63 -10.50
CA PHE A 223 11.91 -1.96 -11.69
C PHE A 223 13.45 -1.94 -11.76
N GLY A 224 14.13 -2.36 -10.69
CA GLY A 224 15.58 -2.55 -10.66
C GLY A 224 16.32 -1.63 -9.68
N PRO A 225 17.53 -2.01 -9.24
CA PRO A 225 18.24 -1.34 -8.14
C PRO A 225 18.72 0.09 -8.46
N ASN A 226 18.79 0.43 -9.75
CA ASN A 226 19.26 1.72 -10.24
C ASN A 226 18.18 2.79 -10.30
N GLU A 227 16.94 2.44 -9.98
CA GLU A 227 15.80 3.34 -10.04
C GLU A 227 15.92 4.55 -9.11
N LYS A 228 15.63 5.73 -9.67
CA LYS A 228 15.79 7.04 -9.00
C LYS A 228 14.69 8.05 -9.31
N GLY A 229 13.68 7.69 -10.09
CA GLY A 229 12.66 8.65 -10.50
C GLY A 229 11.67 9.04 -9.39
N ASN A 230 10.77 9.96 -9.74
CA ASN A 230 9.82 10.55 -8.81
C ASN A 230 8.65 9.62 -8.51
N ARG A 231 8.24 9.57 -7.25
CA ARG A 231 7.08 8.84 -6.76
C ARG A 231 6.07 9.83 -6.19
N TYR A 232 4.89 9.87 -6.76
CA TYR A 232 3.78 10.69 -6.30
C TYR A 232 2.73 9.83 -5.63
N LYS A 233 2.30 10.21 -4.43
CA LYS A 233 1.11 9.64 -3.78
C LYS A 233 -0.06 10.57 -4.03
N VAL A 234 -1.23 10.03 -4.37
CA VAL A 234 -2.45 10.85 -4.39
C VAL A 234 -3.01 10.98 -2.98
N GLU A 235 -3.22 12.22 -2.53
CA GLU A 235 -3.77 12.53 -1.20
C GLU A 235 -5.22 13.01 -1.26
N GLN A 236 -5.53 13.94 -2.18
CA GLN A 236 -6.87 14.49 -2.33
C GLN A 236 -7.56 14.02 -3.60
N GLN A 237 -7.42 14.69 -4.74
CA GLN A 237 -8.06 14.25 -5.99
C GLN A 237 -7.04 14.31 -7.12
N GLY A 238 -6.39 13.18 -7.38
CA GLY A 238 -5.47 13.04 -8.49
C GLY A 238 -6.25 12.67 -9.76
N THR A 239 -6.82 13.65 -10.45
CA THR A 239 -7.64 13.40 -11.66
C THR A 239 -6.83 13.24 -12.94
N LEU A 240 -5.50 13.42 -12.88
CA LEU A 240 -4.60 13.56 -14.03
C LEU A 240 -4.96 14.69 -15.01
N GLN A 241 -5.82 15.63 -14.60
CA GLN A 241 -6.15 16.81 -15.39
C GLN A 241 -5.02 17.83 -15.32
N TYR A 242 -4.67 18.42 -16.47
CA TYR A 242 -3.74 19.54 -16.54
C TYR A 242 -4.33 20.79 -15.88
N ILE A 243 -3.53 21.46 -15.06
CA ILE A 243 -3.89 22.73 -14.42
C ILE A 243 -3.08 23.87 -15.05
N ASP A 244 -1.78 23.88 -14.76
CA ASP A 244 -0.79 24.85 -15.28
C ASP A 244 0.64 24.28 -15.14
N GLU A 245 1.67 25.11 -15.36
CA GLU A 245 3.08 24.73 -15.20
C GLU A 245 3.61 24.90 -13.75
N ASN A 246 2.79 25.40 -12.83
CA ASN A 246 3.20 25.66 -11.45
C ASN A 246 2.94 24.42 -10.58
N TYR A 247 4.00 23.77 -10.11
CA TYR A 247 3.87 22.56 -9.27
C TYR A 247 2.97 22.76 -8.05
N ALA A 248 2.96 23.96 -7.46
CA ALA A 248 2.13 24.28 -6.29
C ALA A 248 0.62 24.16 -6.57
N SER A 249 0.20 24.21 -7.84
CA SER A 249 -1.21 23.99 -8.25
C SER A 249 -1.62 22.51 -8.16
N TYR A 250 -0.66 21.59 -8.18
CA TYR A 250 -0.86 20.14 -8.05
C TYR A 250 -0.65 19.65 -6.61
N ASP A 251 0.06 20.44 -5.82
CA ASP A 251 0.30 20.18 -4.40
C ASP A 251 -1.00 20.01 -3.62
N GLY A 252 -0.99 19.14 -2.63
CA GLY A 252 -2.18 18.70 -1.89
C GLY A 252 -3.05 17.67 -2.63
N ASN A 253 -3.13 17.67 -3.96
CA ASN A 253 -3.74 16.57 -4.71
C ASN A 253 -2.79 15.39 -4.85
N TYR A 254 -1.53 15.70 -5.16
CA TYR A 254 -0.42 14.77 -5.16
C TYR A 254 0.59 15.19 -4.10
N GLU A 255 1.36 14.23 -3.62
CA GLU A 255 2.49 14.47 -2.72
C GLU A 255 3.72 13.75 -3.28
N LEU A 256 4.80 14.50 -3.49
CA LEU A 256 6.08 13.95 -3.91
C LEU A 256 6.74 13.19 -2.73
N LYS A 257 6.95 11.89 -2.88
CA LYS A 257 7.46 10.97 -1.83
C LYS A 257 8.90 10.51 -2.07
N SER A 258 9.60 11.15 -2.99
CA SER A 258 11.00 10.89 -3.34
C SER A 258 11.60 12.12 -4.00
N ASN A 259 12.91 12.31 -3.91
CA ASN A 259 13.59 13.46 -4.50
C ASN A 259 12.99 14.81 -4.04
N GLU A 260 12.48 14.84 -2.80
CA GLU A 260 11.78 15.98 -2.20
C GLU A 260 12.64 17.25 -2.16
N GLU A 261 13.96 17.11 -2.01
CA GLU A 261 14.90 18.25 -2.08
C GLU A 261 15.01 18.84 -3.49
N ALA A 262 14.96 17.99 -4.54
CA ALA A 262 14.98 18.45 -5.92
C ALA A 262 13.65 19.10 -6.30
N ASN A 263 12.54 18.59 -5.74
CA ASN A 263 11.18 19.10 -5.92
C ASN A 263 10.82 19.39 -7.39
N ASP A 264 11.22 18.49 -8.29
CA ASP A 264 10.96 18.60 -9.72
C ASP A 264 9.70 17.80 -10.07
N TRP A 265 8.65 18.53 -10.49
CA TRP A 265 7.33 17.99 -10.84
C TRP A 265 7.09 17.96 -12.36
N SER A 266 8.12 18.26 -13.15
CA SER A 266 7.99 18.41 -14.60
C SER A 266 7.43 17.17 -15.29
N ASP A 267 7.73 15.97 -14.78
CA ASP A 267 7.21 14.70 -15.29
C ASP A 267 5.69 14.56 -15.11
N LEU A 268 5.16 14.85 -13.91
CA LEU A 268 3.72 14.83 -13.65
C LEU A 268 3.00 15.89 -14.48
N ILE A 269 3.52 17.12 -14.51
CA ILE A 269 2.93 18.22 -15.28
C ILE A 269 2.88 17.85 -16.76
N MET A 270 3.97 17.32 -17.32
CA MET A 270 4.03 16.86 -18.71
C MET A 270 3.01 15.76 -19.01
N LEU A 271 2.89 14.76 -18.12
CA LEU A 271 1.88 13.71 -18.26
C LEU A 271 0.47 14.28 -18.32
N THR A 272 0.13 15.16 -17.38
CA THR A 272 -1.22 15.76 -17.33
C THR A 272 -1.51 16.64 -18.55
N ASP A 273 -0.52 17.40 -19.02
CA ASP A 273 -0.62 18.23 -20.23
C ASP A 273 -0.88 17.36 -21.46
N VAL A 274 -0.07 16.32 -21.67
CA VAL A 274 -0.24 15.40 -22.80
C VAL A 274 -1.61 14.73 -22.77
N LEU A 275 -2.07 14.25 -21.61
CA LEU A 275 -3.38 13.62 -21.46
C LEU A 275 -4.54 14.59 -21.74
N THR A 276 -4.41 15.86 -21.34
CA THR A 276 -5.51 16.84 -21.40
C THR A 276 -5.57 17.57 -22.73
N ASN A 277 -4.42 17.96 -23.27
CA ASN A 277 -4.30 18.91 -24.37
C ASN A 277 -3.89 18.27 -25.71
N THR A 278 -3.55 16.98 -25.74
CA THR A 278 -3.24 16.28 -27.00
C THR A 278 -4.52 15.78 -27.69
N PRO A 279 -4.72 16.07 -29.00
CA PRO A 279 -5.81 15.47 -29.76
C PRO A 279 -5.78 13.94 -29.72
N THR A 280 -6.93 13.28 -29.60
CA THR A 280 -7.01 11.81 -29.48
C THR A 280 -6.29 11.06 -30.60
N SER A 281 -6.27 11.61 -31.82
CA SER A 281 -5.56 11.01 -32.96
C SER A 281 -4.03 11.04 -32.84
N GLU A 282 -3.47 11.96 -32.04
CA GLU A 282 -2.04 12.11 -31.79
C GLU A 282 -1.62 11.53 -30.42
N LEU A 283 -2.60 11.21 -29.57
CA LEU A 283 -2.35 10.83 -28.17
C LEU A 283 -1.43 9.61 -28.02
N PRO A 284 -1.60 8.49 -28.76
CA PRO A 284 -0.70 7.34 -28.61
C PRO A 284 0.78 7.71 -28.82
N GLU A 285 1.09 8.46 -29.89
CA GLU A 285 2.46 8.85 -30.23
C GLU A 285 3.09 9.74 -29.14
N LYS A 286 2.31 10.62 -28.51
CA LYS A 286 2.83 11.53 -27.45
C LYS A 286 2.81 10.92 -26.05
N LEU A 287 1.88 10.01 -25.77
CA LEU A 287 1.66 9.45 -24.44
C LEU A 287 2.56 8.24 -24.17
N GLU A 288 2.69 7.32 -25.13
CA GLU A 288 3.46 6.08 -24.95
C GLU A 288 4.92 6.31 -24.53
N PRO A 289 5.64 7.36 -24.99
CA PRO A 289 7.01 7.62 -24.52
C PRO A 289 7.12 8.06 -23.06
N ILE A 290 6.06 8.61 -22.46
CA ILE A 290 6.09 9.22 -21.12
C ILE A 290 5.17 8.53 -20.11
N PHE A 291 4.36 7.57 -20.56
CA PHE A 291 3.41 6.85 -19.71
C PHE A 291 3.37 5.37 -20.10
N ASP A 292 3.41 4.51 -19.10
CA ASP A 292 3.24 3.07 -19.26
C ASP A 292 1.74 2.77 -19.47
N VAL A 293 1.29 2.99 -20.72
CA VAL A 293 -0.11 2.87 -21.13
C VAL A 293 -0.64 1.46 -20.88
N GLU A 294 0.18 0.44 -21.11
CA GLU A 294 -0.22 -0.96 -20.91
C GLU A 294 -0.53 -1.25 -19.43
N SER A 295 0.41 -0.95 -18.52
CA SER A 295 0.20 -1.14 -17.08
C SER A 295 -0.95 -0.28 -16.55
N ALA A 296 -1.14 0.92 -17.10
CA ALA A 296 -2.27 1.77 -16.74
C ALA A 296 -3.61 1.16 -17.18
N LEU A 297 -3.72 0.66 -18.41
CA LEU A 297 -4.93 -0.01 -18.90
C LEU A 297 -5.25 -1.27 -18.10
N TYR A 298 -4.25 -2.08 -17.73
CA TYR A 298 -4.44 -3.20 -16.83
C TYR A 298 -4.95 -2.75 -15.45
N SER A 299 -4.35 -1.70 -14.88
CA SER A 299 -4.81 -1.14 -13.61
C SER A 299 -6.28 -0.71 -13.67
N LEU A 300 -6.68 0.02 -14.72
CA LEU A 300 -8.06 0.45 -14.91
C LEU A 300 -9.02 -0.73 -15.08
N ALA A 301 -8.64 -1.73 -15.89
CA ALA A 301 -9.44 -2.93 -16.09
C ALA A 301 -9.61 -3.74 -14.80
N LEU A 302 -8.58 -3.83 -13.96
CA LEU A 302 -8.65 -4.50 -12.66
C LEU A 302 -9.56 -3.74 -11.69
N LEU A 303 -9.41 -2.42 -11.59
CA LEU A 303 -10.27 -1.59 -10.74
C LEU A 303 -11.75 -1.72 -11.15
N ASP A 304 -12.03 -1.80 -12.45
CA ASP A 304 -13.36 -1.99 -13.00
C ASP A 304 -13.91 -3.41 -12.70
N LEU A 305 -13.13 -4.44 -13.02
CA LEU A 305 -13.49 -5.85 -12.81
C LEU A 305 -13.88 -6.12 -11.34
N PHE A 306 -13.17 -5.51 -10.41
CA PHE A 306 -13.44 -5.65 -8.98
C PHE A 306 -14.30 -4.53 -8.40
N VAL A 307 -14.84 -3.63 -9.22
CA VAL A 307 -15.73 -2.53 -8.79
C VAL A 307 -15.14 -1.76 -7.61
N ASN A 308 -13.86 -1.38 -7.72
CA ASN A 308 -13.19 -0.59 -6.70
C ASN A 308 -13.38 0.90 -7.01
N LEU A 309 -14.49 1.47 -6.56
CA LEU A 309 -14.81 2.88 -6.85
C LEU A 309 -14.11 3.87 -5.90
N ASP A 310 -13.47 3.41 -4.83
CA ASP A 310 -12.59 4.25 -3.99
C ASP A 310 -11.17 4.24 -4.58
N SER A 311 -11.08 4.60 -5.85
CA SER A 311 -9.85 4.53 -6.64
C SER A 311 -9.89 5.55 -7.78
N TYR A 312 -8.95 5.46 -8.72
CA TYR A 312 -8.92 6.33 -9.90
C TYR A 312 -10.24 6.35 -10.68
N ILE A 313 -10.89 5.20 -10.89
CA ILE A 313 -12.10 5.10 -11.73
C ILE A 313 -13.39 5.65 -11.07
N GLY A 314 -13.33 6.01 -9.79
CA GLY A 314 -14.43 6.65 -9.07
C GLY A 314 -14.08 8.05 -8.60
N ASN A 315 -13.57 8.20 -7.37
CA ASN A 315 -13.27 9.51 -6.77
C ASN A 315 -11.85 10.05 -7.06
N ALA A 316 -11.10 9.41 -7.97
CA ALA A 316 -9.74 9.82 -8.35
C ALA A 316 -8.74 9.80 -7.18
N ARG A 317 -8.79 8.75 -6.34
CA ARG A 317 -7.95 8.56 -5.14
C ARG A 317 -7.22 7.21 -5.15
N ASN A 318 -6.41 6.98 -4.12
CA ASN A 318 -5.88 5.67 -3.76
C ASN A 318 -5.01 5.02 -4.86
N TYR A 319 -4.05 5.78 -5.38
CA TYR A 319 -3.02 5.26 -6.25
C TYR A 319 -1.72 6.06 -6.09
N TYR A 320 -0.64 5.49 -6.62
CA TYR A 320 0.63 6.20 -6.79
C TYR A 320 0.95 6.30 -8.28
N LEU A 321 1.76 7.30 -8.60
CA LEU A 321 2.46 7.39 -9.87
C LEU A 321 3.95 7.24 -9.60
N TYR A 322 4.63 6.47 -10.44
CA TYR A 322 6.08 6.36 -10.37
C TYR A 322 6.69 6.65 -11.73
N HIS A 323 7.46 7.73 -11.82
CA HIS A 323 8.30 7.99 -12.98
C HIS A 323 9.50 7.05 -12.94
N ARG A 324 9.58 6.15 -13.91
CA ARG A 324 10.63 5.16 -14.05
C ARG A 324 11.85 5.77 -14.73
N SER A 325 13.01 5.70 -14.09
CA SER A 325 14.25 6.27 -14.62
C SER A 325 14.90 5.42 -15.71
N ASP A 326 14.56 4.13 -15.78
CA ASP A 326 15.03 3.22 -16.83
C ASP A 326 14.32 3.45 -18.18
N THR A 327 13.02 3.73 -18.17
CA THR A 327 12.22 3.93 -19.40
C THR A 327 11.87 5.39 -19.69
N GLY A 328 11.87 6.27 -18.68
CA GLY A 328 11.34 7.63 -18.79
C GLY A 328 9.81 7.72 -18.76
N GLN A 329 9.12 6.62 -18.44
CA GLN A 329 7.66 6.57 -18.38
C GLN A 329 7.16 6.68 -16.93
N ILE A 330 6.02 7.32 -16.73
CA ILE A 330 5.25 7.19 -15.50
C ILE A 330 4.41 5.91 -15.54
N THR A 331 4.46 5.11 -14.48
CA THR A 331 3.61 3.93 -14.27
C THR A 331 2.60 4.19 -13.17
N HIS A 332 1.34 3.80 -13.40
CA HIS A 332 0.28 3.80 -12.41
C HIS A 332 0.42 2.60 -11.45
N LEU A 333 0.37 2.84 -10.14
CA LEU A 333 0.52 1.82 -9.10
C LEU A 333 -0.72 1.76 -8.21
N LEU A 334 -1.28 0.56 -8.06
CA LEU A 334 -2.46 0.29 -7.24
C LEU A 334 -2.16 0.47 -5.75
N TRP A 335 -3.11 1.03 -4.99
CA TRP A 335 -3.00 1.25 -3.55
C TRP A 335 -4.39 1.22 -2.89
N ASP A 336 -4.46 0.87 -1.61
CA ASP A 336 -5.66 0.93 -0.76
C ASP A 336 -6.93 0.32 -1.39
N ALA A 337 -6.96 -1.02 -1.48
CA ALA A 337 -8.02 -1.76 -2.17
C ALA A 337 -8.99 -2.47 -1.22
N ASN A 338 -9.07 -2.06 0.05
CA ASN A 338 -9.99 -2.62 1.03
C ASN A 338 -11.48 -2.40 0.67
N LEU A 339 -11.77 -1.39 -0.15
CA LEU A 339 -13.12 -1.09 -0.62
C LEU A 339 -13.44 -1.62 -2.03
N ALA A 340 -12.60 -2.52 -2.55
CA ALA A 340 -12.93 -3.32 -3.74
C ALA A 340 -14.15 -4.24 -3.51
N PHE A 341 -14.56 -4.95 -4.56
CA PHE A 341 -15.73 -5.82 -4.62
C PHE A 341 -17.04 -5.08 -4.34
N GLY A 342 -17.19 -3.88 -4.91
CA GLY A 342 -18.40 -3.06 -4.86
C GLY A 342 -18.72 -2.53 -3.45
N ASN A 343 -17.73 -2.47 -2.56
CA ASN A 343 -17.96 -2.08 -1.17
C ASN A 343 -18.11 -0.56 -1.01
N PHE A 344 -17.45 0.23 -1.85
CA PHE A 344 -17.63 1.69 -1.87
C PHE A 344 -18.68 2.12 -2.89
N MET A 345 -19.77 2.69 -2.39
CA MET A 345 -20.92 3.06 -3.20
C MET A 345 -20.80 4.45 -3.87
N MET A 346 -19.75 5.24 -3.62
CA MET A 346 -19.58 6.57 -4.26
C MET A 346 -20.81 7.51 -4.12
N GLY A 347 -21.55 7.40 -3.01
CA GLY A 347 -22.79 8.18 -2.81
C GLY A 347 -24.00 7.69 -3.61
N MET A 348 -23.91 6.54 -4.30
CA MET A 348 -25.05 5.88 -4.94
C MET A 348 -26.13 5.54 -3.91
N PRO A 349 -27.43 5.60 -4.30
CA PRO A 349 -28.52 5.17 -3.46
C PRO A 349 -28.34 3.72 -2.96
N VAL A 350 -28.82 3.45 -1.75
CA VAL A 350 -28.86 2.09 -1.22
C VAL A 350 -29.71 1.21 -2.14
N GLY A 351 -29.17 0.05 -2.51
CA GLY A 351 -29.82 -0.89 -3.42
C GLY A 351 -29.52 -0.67 -4.91
N THR A 352 -28.72 0.36 -5.26
CA THR A 352 -28.13 0.45 -6.59
C THR A 352 -27.08 -0.64 -6.76
N ASP A 353 -27.06 -1.27 -7.94
CA ASP A 353 -26.02 -2.20 -8.31
C ASP A 353 -24.78 -1.42 -8.78
N PRO A 354 -23.66 -1.43 -8.04
CA PRO A 354 -22.47 -0.69 -8.43
C PRO A 354 -21.81 -1.25 -9.70
N THR A 355 -22.15 -2.47 -10.13
CA THR A 355 -21.69 -3.05 -11.41
C THR A 355 -22.38 -2.42 -12.62
N GLU A 356 -23.54 -1.78 -12.42
CA GLU A 356 -24.24 -1.05 -13.48
C GLU A 356 -23.76 0.41 -13.63
N TYR A 357 -22.81 0.83 -12.78
CA TYR A 357 -22.25 2.18 -12.85
C TYR A 357 -21.41 2.34 -14.13
N PRO A 358 -21.66 3.37 -14.96
CA PRO A 358 -20.94 3.53 -16.21
C PRO A 358 -19.44 3.76 -15.95
N ILE A 359 -18.61 2.95 -16.60
CA ILE A 359 -17.15 3.10 -16.64
C ILE A 359 -16.85 4.49 -17.22
N PHE A 360 -16.09 5.30 -16.48
CA PHE A 360 -15.84 6.71 -16.81
C PHE A 360 -17.13 7.53 -16.88
N PRO A 361 -17.76 7.89 -15.74
CA PRO A 361 -18.90 8.80 -15.76
C PRO A 361 -18.52 10.06 -16.58
N PRO A 362 -19.44 10.60 -17.41
CA PRO A 362 -19.13 11.77 -18.23
C PRO A 362 -18.65 12.88 -17.29
N SER A 363 -17.39 13.28 -17.44
CA SER A 363 -16.58 14.06 -16.49
C SER A 363 -16.05 13.26 -15.30
N THR A 364 -14.72 13.25 -15.14
CA THR A 364 -14.11 13.32 -13.82
C THR A 364 -14.77 14.48 -13.04
N MET A 365 -15.82 14.15 -12.28
CA MET A 365 -16.49 14.95 -11.25
C MET A 365 -17.05 16.35 -11.59
N ALA A 366 -16.98 16.86 -12.83
CA ALA A 366 -17.63 18.13 -13.19
C ALA A 366 -19.17 18.08 -13.04
N GLY A 367 -19.76 16.88 -12.97
CA GLY A 367 -21.21 16.66 -12.84
C GLY A 367 -21.77 16.48 -11.43
N PHE A 368 -20.97 16.44 -10.36
CA PHE A 368 -21.49 16.33 -8.98
C PHE A 368 -21.95 17.69 -8.38
N GLY A 369 -21.99 18.74 -9.21
CA GLY A 369 -22.61 20.02 -8.88
C GLY A 369 -24.15 19.95 -8.91
N GLY A 370 -24.75 19.21 -7.98
CA GLY A 370 -26.20 19.02 -7.96
C GLY A 370 -26.77 18.53 -6.64
N GLY A 371 -26.88 19.43 -5.67
CA GLY A 371 -27.91 19.34 -4.62
C GLY A 371 -27.81 18.18 -3.64
N GLY A 372 -26.86 18.25 -2.72
CA GLY A 372 -26.86 17.44 -1.50
C GLY A 372 -25.57 17.73 -0.74
N GLY A 373 -25.68 18.31 0.44
CA GLY A 373 -24.55 18.72 1.28
C GLY A 373 -23.74 17.52 1.80
N PHE A 374 -22.99 16.86 0.91
CA PHE A 374 -21.93 15.93 1.27
C PHE A 374 -20.64 16.72 1.50
N PRO A 375 -19.92 16.51 2.61
CA PRO A 375 -18.74 17.29 2.98
C PRO A 375 -17.50 17.03 2.11
N PHE A 376 -17.66 16.34 0.98
CA PHE A 376 -16.57 15.96 0.06
C PHE A 376 -16.75 16.47 -1.38
N GLY A 377 -17.66 17.42 -1.61
CA GLY A 377 -17.77 18.14 -2.89
C GLY A 377 -17.47 19.64 -2.71
N PRO A 378 -16.78 20.30 -3.66
CA PRO A 378 -16.55 21.74 -3.61
C PRO A 378 -17.86 22.53 -3.79
N PRO A 379 -17.89 23.84 -3.43
CA PRO A 379 -19.09 24.65 -3.51
C PRO A 379 -19.45 25.01 -4.96
N GLY A 380 -20.62 24.52 -5.41
CA GLY A 380 -21.57 25.19 -6.32
C GLY A 380 -21.14 25.65 -7.72
N GLY A 381 -21.80 25.11 -8.76
CA GLY A 381 -21.91 25.77 -10.07
C GLY A 381 -22.66 24.97 -11.15
N GLY A 382 -23.87 25.41 -11.52
CA GLY A 382 -24.48 25.32 -12.86
C GLY A 382 -24.90 23.95 -13.44
N SER A 383 -26.21 23.72 -13.61
CA SER A 383 -26.79 22.54 -14.26
C SER A 383 -26.54 22.47 -15.77
N ALA A 384 -26.18 21.30 -16.31
CA ALA A 384 -26.36 20.98 -17.73
C ALA A 384 -27.02 19.60 -17.89
N ASP A 385 -28.18 19.60 -18.52
CA ASP A 385 -29.03 18.46 -18.86
C ASP A 385 -28.45 17.72 -20.07
N THR A 386 -28.04 16.45 -19.93
CA THR A 386 -27.69 15.59 -21.08
C THR A 386 -28.26 14.18 -20.89
N GLN A 387 -29.09 13.76 -21.85
CA GLN A 387 -29.67 12.43 -21.92
C GLN A 387 -28.59 11.37 -22.16
N ILE A 388 -28.44 10.45 -21.21
CA ILE A 388 -27.45 9.36 -21.24
C ILE A 388 -27.97 8.20 -22.10
N LYS A 389 -27.24 7.83 -23.16
CA LYS A 389 -27.42 6.56 -23.87
C LYS A 389 -26.72 5.44 -23.08
N LYS A 390 -27.44 4.35 -22.81
CA LYS A 390 -26.91 3.18 -22.10
C LYS A 390 -25.69 2.58 -22.82
N PRO A 391 -24.59 2.24 -22.12
CA PRO A 391 -23.45 1.58 -22.72
C PRO A 391 -23.76 0.11 -23.09
N PHE A 392 -22.95 -0.41 -24.00
CA PHE A 392 -23.06 -1.71 -24.65
C PHE A 392 -22.72 -2.85 -23.66
N ARG A 393 -23.61 -3.84 -23.55
CA ARG A 393 -23.45 -5.02 -22.67
C ARG A 393 -22.71 -6.12 -23.43
N ILE A 394 -21.60 -6.61 -22.89
CA ILE A 394 -20.96 -7.85 -23.35
C ILE A 394 -21.49 -8.96 -22.45
N ASP A 395 -22.39 -9.79 -22.98
CA ASP A 395 -22.84 -11.01 -22.32
C ASP A 395 -21.86 -12.15 -22.62
N PHE A 396 -21.20 -12.69 -21.59
CA PHE A 396 -20.49 -13.96 -21.67
C PHE A 396 -21.48 -15.09 -21.39
N ASN A 397 -22.04 -15.68 -22.46
CA ASN A 397 -22.74 -16.97 -22.42
C ASN A 397 -21.81 -18.10 -22.88
#